data_AF-A0A2E7JB83-F1
#
_entry.id   AF-A0A2E7JB83-F1
#
_cell.length_a   1.000
_cell.length_b   1.000
_cell.length_c   1.000
_cell.angle_alpha   90.00
_cell.angle_beta   90.00
_cell.angle_gamma   90.00
#
_symmetry.space_group_name_H-M   'P 1'
#
loop_
_entity.id
_entity.type
_entity.pdbx_description
1 polymer ?
#
loop_
_entity_poly.entity_id
_entity_poly.type
_entity_poly.pdbx_seq_one_letter_code
_entity_poly.pdbx_strand_id
1 'polypeptide(L)'
;MHQQLTPNNKNIQPLQLPSEAVNTLINGPLKAVIPNGFTLTEGANLTAAQAEECAQALERWMPPKDFYLAGSEYMGLVIHMDFFRRCGGFTVTNSEATDGDL
;
A
#
# COMPACT_ATOMS: atom_id res chain seq x y z
N MET A 1 13.57 -1.33 -7.32
CA MET A 1 13.55 -0.78 -5.94
C MET A 1 12.22 -1.16 -5.32
N HIS A 2 12.21 -1.45 -4.02
CA HIS A 2 10.99 -1.77 -3.28
C HIS A 2 10.72 -0.70 -2.22
N GLN A 3 9.45 -0.47 -1.94
CA GLN A 3 8.95 0.36 -0.86
C GLN A 3 8.29 -0.53 0.19
N GLN A 4 8.52 -0.22 1.45
CA GLN A 4 7.90 -0.88 2.57
C GLN A 4 6.77 0.00 3.10
N LEU A 5 5.55 -0.54 3.07
CA LEU A 5 4.39 0.04 3.74
C LEU A 5 4.40 -0.43 5.20
N THR A 6 4.72 0.48 6.11
CA THR A 6 4.73 0.20 7.54
C THR A 6 3.39 0.62 8.14
N PRO A 7 2.57 -0.30 8.67
CA PRO A 7 1.26 0.02 9.22
C PRO A 7 1.40 0.80 10.54
N ASN A 8 0.47 1.71 10.80
CA ASN A 8 0.41 2.40 12.09
C ASN A 8 0.06 1.44 13.24
N ASN A 9 -0.70 0.38 12.93
CA ASN A 9 -0.97 -0.73 13.85
C ASN A 9 0.23 -1.70 13.89
N LYS A 10 0.97 -1.67 15.01
CA LYS A 10 2.16 -2.49 15.25
C LYS A 10 1.91 -4.02 15.23
N ASN A 11 0.66 -4.47 15.32
CA ASN A 11 0.32 -5.89 15.27
C ASN A 11 0.22 -6.43 13.83
N ILE A 12 0.37 -5.57 12.82
CA ILE A 12 0.32 -5.94 11.41
C ILE A 12 1.73 -5.90 10.86
N GLN A 13 2.07 -6.90 10.06
CA GLN A 13 3.39 -6.95 9.42
C GLN A 13 3.49 -5.87 8.32
N PRO A 14 4.65 -5.22 8.18
CA PRO A 14 4.92 -4.37 7.03
C PRO A 14 4.81 -5.13 5.72
N LEU A 15 4.37 -4.44 4.66
CA LEU A 15 4.29 -4.99 3.32
C LEU A 15 5.40 -4.42 2.44
N GLN A 16 6.12 -5.26 1.70
CA GLN A 16 7.09 -4.82 0.70
C GLN A 16 6.52 -4.92 -0.70
N LEU A 17 6.70 -3.87 -1.50
CA LEU A 17 6.11 -3.75 -2.82
C LEU A 17 7.03 -3.02 -3.78
N PRO A 18 6.89 -3.25 -5.09
CA PRO A 18 7.51 -2.38 -6.09
C PRO A 18 7.06 -0.94 -5.88
N SER A 19 7.98 0.03 -5.91
CA SER A 19 7.63 1.45 -5.73
C SER A 19 6.60 1.93 -6.76
N GLU A 20 6.65 1.39 -7.97
CA GLU A 20 5.67 1.67 -9.03
C GLU A 20 4.27 1.20 -8.64
N ALA A 21 4.14 0.04 -8.00
CA ALA A 21 2.85 -0.49 -7.56
C ALA A 21 2.21 0.43 -6.51
N VAL A 22 3.01 0.88 -5.54
CA VAL A 22 2.58 1.83 -4.49
C VAL A 22 2.10 3.14 -5.13
N ASN A 23 2.88 3.69 -6.08
CA ASN A 23 2.52 4.90 -6.82
C ASN A 23 1.22 4.76 -7.60
N THR A 24 1.00 3.62 -8.26
CA THR A 24 -0.24 3.35 -9.00
C THR A 24 -1.46 3.31 -8.08
N LEU A 25 -1.36 2.73 -6.89
CA LEU A 25 -2.47 2.67 -5.93
C LEU A 25 -2.86 4.07 -5.46
N ILE A 26 -1.87 4.85 -5.03
CA ILE A 26 -2.04 6.20 -4.49
C ILE A 26 -2.57 7.17 -5.54
N ASN A 27 -2.08 7.09 -6.77
CA ASN A 27 -2.54 7.96 -7.86
C ASN A 27 -3.79 7.44 -8.59
N GLY A 28 -4.17 6.19 -8.33
CA GLY A 28 -5.32 5.53 -8.94
C GLY A 28 -6.47 5.36 -7.94
N PRO A 29 -6.81 4.11 -7.55
CA PRO A 29 -8.02 3.83 -6.78
C PRO A 29 -8.06 4.53 -5.41
N LEU A 30 -6.91 4.79 -4.80
CA LEU A 30 -6.86 5.39 -3.46
C LEU A 30 -6.92 6.91 -3.47
N LYS A 31 -6.69 7.55 -4.62
CA LYS A 31 -6.48 9.01 -4.73
C LYS A 31 -7.60 9.85 -4.14
N ALA A 32 -8.84 9.38 -4.28
CA ALA A 32 -10.02 10.10 -3.79
C ALA A 32 -10.25 9.95 -2.28
N VAL A 33 -9.62 8.94 -1.65
CA VAL A 33 -9.84 8.58 -0.25
C VAL A 33 -8.72 9.07 0.65
N ILE A 34 -7.47 8.95 0.18
CA ILE A 34 -6.31 9.42 0.93
C ILE A 34 -6.35 10.96 1.04
N PRO A 35 -5.96 11.53 2.19
CA PRO A 35 -5.99 12.97 2.41
C PRO A 35 -5.25 13.74 1.31
N ASN A 36 -5.85 14.85 0.86
CA ASN A 36 -5.18 15.78 -0.04
C ASN A 36 -3.86 16.24 0.60
N GLY A 37 -2.75 16.07 -0.14
CA GLY A 37 -1.41 16.38 0.35
C GLY A 37 -0.66 15.20 0.96
N PHE A 38 -1.20 13.97 0.92
CA PHE A 38 -0.42 12.77 1.22
C PHE A 38 0.84 12.73 0.35
N THR A 39 2.00 12.70 1.01
CA THR A 39 3.29 12.43 0.37
C THR A 39 3.75 11.04 0.80
N LEU A 40 4.33 10.29 -0.14
CA LEU A 40 4.89 8.95 0.14
C LEU A 40 5.86 8.98 1.32
N THR A 41 6.63 10.06 1.47
CA THR A 41 7.61 10.26 2.54
C THR A 41 7.01 10.45 3.93
N GLU A 42 5.81 11.00 4.05
CA GLU A 42 5.20 11.33 5.36
C GLU A 42 4.22 10.26 5.85
N GLY A 43 3.71 9.43 4.95
CA GLY A 43 2.71 8.43 5.27
C GLY A 43 1.29 8.99 5.37
N ALA A 44 0.33 8.08 5.42
CA ALA A 44 -1.09 8.35 5.48
C ALA A 44 -1.57 7.99 6.88
N ASN A 45 -1.94 8.97 7.68
CA ASN A 45 -2.73 8.73 8.88
C ASN A 45 -4.21 8.75 8.47
N LEU A 46 -4.83 7.58 8.43
CA LEU A 46 -6.20 7.43 7.98
C LEU A 46 -7.12 7.20 9.18
N THR A 47 -8.30 7.81 9.16
CA THR A 47 -9.37 7.40 10.07
C THR A 47 -9.82 5.98 9.73
N ALA A 48 -10.51 5.31 10.67
CA ALA A 48 -11.09 3.99 10.40
C ALA A 48 -12.05 4.00 9.19
N ALA A 49 -12.80 5.10 9.00
CA ALA A 49 -13.69 5.28 7.85
C ALA A 49 -12.90 5.37 6.54
N GLN A 50 -11.83 6.16 6.49
CA GLN A 50 -10.98 6.28 5.29
C GLN A 50 -10.23 4.99 4.98
N ALA A 51 -9.77 4.26 6.00
CA ALA A 51 -9.17 2.94 5.85
C ALA A 51 -10.15 1.95 5.19
N GLU A 52 -11.40 1.95 5.64
CA GLU A 52 -12.46 1.12 5.03
C GLU A 52 -12.78 1.56 3.60
N GLU A 53 -12.89 2.86 3.35
CA GLU A 53 -13.09 3.41 2.00
C GLU A 53 -11.94 3.04 1.04
N CYS A 54 -10.69 3.03 1.52
CA CYS A 54 -9.55 2.55 0.74
C CYS A 54 -9.72 1.08 0.36
N ALA A 55 -10.11 0.22 1.32
CA ALA A 55 -10.34 -1.19 1.04
C ALA A 55 -11.48 -1.41 0.03
N GLN A 56 -12.56 -0.65 0.11
CA GLN A 56 -13.67 -0.70 -0.85
C GLN A 56 -13.28 -0.19 -2.24
N ALA A 57 -12.44 0.85 -2.32
CA ALA A 57 -11.92 1.35 -3.58
C ALA A 57 -11.05 0.31 -4.28
N LEU A 58 -10.23 -0.42 -3.52
CA LEU A 58 -9.41 -1.53 -4.03
C LEU A 58 -10.25 -2.72 -4.49
N GLU A 59 -11.33 -3.05 -3.78
CA GLU A 59 -12.23 -4.15 -4.16
C GLU A 59 -12.83 -3.97 -5.57
N ARG A 60 -13.06 -2.73 -5.98
CA ARG A 60 -13.63 -2.37 -7.29
C ARG A 60 -12.57 -2.20 -8.37
N TRP A 61 -11.29 -2.25 -8.00
CA TRP A 61 -10.18 -1.98 -8.90
C TRP A 61 -9.59 -3.27 -9.46
N MET A 62 -9.30 -3.27 -10.77
CA MET A 62 -8.65 -4.39 -11.42
C MET A 62 -7.15 -4.07 -11.56
N PRO A 63 -6.26 -4.81 -10.86
CA PRO A 63 -4.83 -4.57 -10.95
C PRO A 63 -4.32 -4.89 -12.37
N PRO A 64 -3.37 -4.08 -12.90
CA PRO A 64 -2.67 -4.41 -14.14
C PRO A 64 -1.97 -5.78 -14.06
N LYS A 65 -1.67 -6.36 -15.20
CA LYS A 65 -0.86 -7.58 -15.26
C LYS A 65 0.52 -7.33 -14.62
N ASP A 66 1.00 -8.30 -13.86
CA ASP A 66 2.29 -8.29 -13.16
C ASP A 66 2.42 -7.18 -12.11
N PHE A 67 1.28 -6.60 -11.69
CA PHE A 67 1.24 -5.56 -10.66
C PHE A 67 1.76 -6.04 -9.30
N TYR A 68 1.56 -7.31 -9.00
CA TYR A 68 2.20 -8.04 -7.92
C TYR A 68 3.13 -9.12 -8.50
N LEU A 69 4.11 -9.57 -7.70
CA LEU A 69 5.07 -10.60 -8.12
C LEU A 69 4.36 -11.85 -8.65
N ALA A 70 4.81 -12.34 -9.81
CA ALA A 70 4.47 -13.64 -10.39
C ALA A 70 2.95 -13.90 -10.59
N GLY A 71 2.20 -12.93 -11.14
CA GLY A 71 0.78 -13.16 -11.48
C GLY A 71 -0.13 -13.39 -10.26
N SER A 72 0.30 -12.92 -9.09
CA SER A 72 -0.45 -13.05 -7.83
C SER A 72 -1.34 -11.84 -7.57
N GLU A 73 -1.91 -11.23 -8.61
CA GLU A 73 -2.46 -9.88 -8.48
C GLU A 73 -3.68 -9.81 -7.57
N TYR A 74 -4.57 -10.79 -7.70
CA TYR A 74 -5.76 -10.87 -6.86
C TYR A 74 -5.40 -11.09 -5.38
N MET A 75 -4.46 -12.00 -5.10
CA MET A 75 -4.01 -12.26 -3.72
C MET A 75 -3.31 -11.03 -3.13
N GLY A 76 -2.48 -10.34 -3.91
CA GLY A 76 -1.84 -9.10 -3.50
C GLY A 76 -2.84 -8.00 -3.18
N LEU A 77 -3.90 -7.87 -3.99
CA LEU A 77 -4.99 -6.92 -3.77
C LEU A 77 -5.74 -7.23 -2.47
N VAL A 78 -6.06 -8.50 -2.21
CA VAL A 78 -6.72 -8.92 -0.96
C VAL A 78 -5.86 -8.58 0.25
N ILE A 79 -4.55 -8.83 0.19
CA ILE A 79 -3.60 -8.46 1.25
C ILE A 79 -3.60 -6.94 1.49
N HIS A 80 -3.70 -6.13 0.43
CA HIS A 80 -3.78 -4.68 0.55
C HIS A 80 -5.07 -4.21 1.20
N MET A 81 -6.20 -4.78 0.79
CA MET A 81 -7.48 -4.48 1.40
C MET A 81 -7.46 -4.80 2.90
N ASP A 82 -6.95 -5.98 3.29
CA ASP A 82 -6.82 -6.36 4.70
C ASP A 82 -5.90 -5.41 5.47
N PHE A 83 -4.78 -5.03 4.84
CA PHE A 83 -3.84 -4.08 5.40
C PHE A 83 -4.55 -2.77 5.77
N PHE A 84 -5.24 -2.15 4.81
CA PHE A 84 -5.97 -0.90 5.04
C PHE A 84 -7.00 -1.03 6.17
N ARG A 85 -7.86 -2.05 6.12
CA ARG A 85 -8.90 -2.29 7.14
C ARG A 85 -8.34 -2.35 8.56
N ARG A 86 -7.14 -2.89 8.73
CA ARG A 86 -6.57 -3.17 10.05
C ARG A 86 -5.58 -2.10 10.51
N CYS A 87 -4.96 -1.34 9.59
CA CYS A 87 -3.83 -0.48 9.91
C CYS A 87 -4.20 0.95 10.32
N GLY A 88 -5.34 1.49 9.87
CA GLY A 88 -5.69 2.90 10.10
C GLY A 88 -4.68 3.87 9.47
N GLY A 89 -4.01 3.43 8.40
CA GLY A 89 -2.94 4.18 7.75
C GLY A 89 -1.57 3.50 7.80
N PHE A 90 -0.64 4.07 7.05
CA PHE A 90 0.71 3.52 6.86
C PHE A 90 1.72 4.59 6.49
N THR A 91 2.99 4.36 6.79
CA THR A 91 4.12 5.13 6.26
C THR A 91 4.82 4.36 5.17
N VAL A 92 5.40 5.06 4.19
CA VAL A 92 6.25 4.42 3.18
C VAL A 92 7.70 4.67 3.54
N THR A 93 8.43 3.60 3.80
CA THR A 93 9.89 3.64 3.93
C THR A 93 10.50 3.12 2.63
N ASN A 94 11.44 3.87 2.06
CA ASN A 94 12.24 3.33 0.97
C ASN A 94 13.11 2.23 1.59
N SER A 95 12.85 0.99 1.21
CA SER A 95 13.80 -0.08 1.46
C SER A 95 14.89 0.09 0.41
N GLU A 96 15.96 0.80 0.77
CA GLU A 96 17.21 0.64 0.04
C GLU A 96 17.49 -0.86 0.05
N ALA A 97 17.63 -1.45 -1.14
CA ALA A 97 18.23 -2.78 -1.21
C ALA A 97 19.60 -2.59 -0.55
N THR A 98 19.78 -3.16 0.64
CA THR A 98 21.13 -3.41 1.13
C THR A 98 21.70 -4.44 0.16
N ASP A 99 22.34 -3.95 -0.91
CA ASP A 99 23.39 -4.68 -1.61
C ASP A 99 24.48 -4.91 -0.57
N GLY A 100 24.34 -6.05 0.11
CA GLY A 100 25.09 -6.44 1.28
C GLY A 100 25.17 -7.95 1.34
N ASP A 101 25.56 -8.57 0.23
CA ASP A 101 26.34 -9.80 0.26
C ASP A 101 27.41 -9.68 -0.84
N LEU A 102 28.61 -9.33 -0.38
CA LEU A 102 29.88 -9.33 -1.11
C LEU A 102 30.29 -10.75 -1.50
#